data_AF-A0AAW2G152-F1
#
_entry.id   AF-A0AAW2G152-F1
#
_cell.length_a   1.000
_cell.length_b   1.000
_cell.length_c   1.000
_cell.angle_alpha   90.00
_cell.angle_beta   90.00
_cell.angle_gamma   90.00
#
_symmetry.space_group_name_H-M   'P 1'
#
loop_
_entity.id
_entity.type
_entity.pdbx_description
1 polymer ?
#
loop_
_entity_poly.entity_id
_entity_poly.type
_entity_poly.pdbx_seq_one_letter_code
_entity_poly.pdbx_strand_id
1 'polypeptide(L)'
;MQFCRLLFFALLLKVANSDATDYINNMTSRFTHEIENWVKLRQEETEEFKQLIHTLALPTALQRDDWHSFEGQENKFICIICKSVIKTFLSFRRKGMSEEDIRSRVIKLCTLLNLQTEEVCDGAVTINLPIILYIVDSRPDLDSSTICGVVLESKSCPLNNNEFDWTVDIDDSPPILIDSEKTNETLNIVQITDIHYDPKYEPYGNSFCDEPTCCRIGQNKTNTSGKVAGYWGDYNYCDSPWHTVVDALDYIKAQHENISYVYFTGDIIDHGVWETSREGNVESLNKSYYQIYETFGNIPVYPILGNHEPHPLNQFAPNTITDDELSTQWLYEMMADLWINFKWLPESTRTTILQGGFYTVSPKKGFRIIALNNNVCYSYNWWLWYQPQDPYGQLQWLADTLSQAEKDQEFVHILAHIPPGSSDCQTTWRREYIKIVNRYAHIIRAQFNGHTHNDELQLYFSTNDNSEVNNVAWNGGSLTTYQNLNSNYKLYIVDNNNYAVIDYENWMYNLTLANENANQRPLWYKSYSFKEEYGISDLSYDSLRVWLSRLTNDESLLDLYYRNFFKLAEPSLRNECSALCMEPYACRVIANLENQEAKCNNN
;
A
#
# COMPACT_ATOMS: atom_id res chain seq x y z
N MET A 1 -38.37 -24.08 19.88
CA MET A 1 -37.00 -24.55 20.21
C MET A 1 -35.89 -23.98 19.29
N GLN A 2 -36.18 -23.05 18.37
CA GLN A 2 -35.16 -22.37 17.56
C GLN A 2 -34.65 -21.04 18.16
N PHE A 3 -35.44 -20.37 19.02
CA PHE A 3 -35.05 -19.11 19.67
C PHE A 3 -33.99 -19.27 20.79
N CYS A 4 -33.94 -20.42 21.49
CA CYS A 4 -32.95 -20.66 22.55
C CYS A 4 -31.56 -21.08 22.04
N ARG A 5 -31.41 -21.51 20.77
CA ARG A 5 -30.10 -21.89 20.19
C ARG A 5 -29.29 -20.68 19.72
N LEU A 6 -29.96 -19.62 19.23
CA LEU A 6 -29.32 -18.35 18.86
C LEU A 6 -28.80 -17.57 20.07
N LEU A 7 -29.55 -17.56 21.19
CA LEU A 7 -29.11 -16.93 22.44
C LEU A 7 -27.91 -17.64 23.08
N PHE A 8 -27.83 -18.98 22.99
CA PHE A 8 -26.70 -19.74 23.53
C PHE A 8 -25.41 -19.52 22.72
N PHE A 9 -25.49 -19.43 21.40
CA PHE A 9 -24.33 -19.10 20.56
C PHE A 9 -23.88 -17.64 20.74
N ALA A 10 -24.83 -16.69 20.86
CA ALA A 10 -24.51 -15.29 21.12
C ALA A 10 -23.90 -15.08 22.53
N LEU A 11 -24.33 -15.85 23.55
CA LEU A 11 -23.69 -15.83 24.86
C LEU A 11 -22.30 -16.47 24.85
N LEU A 12 -22.09 -17.60 24.15
CA LEU A 12 -20.78 -18.24 24.04
C LEU A 12 -19.78 -17.37 23.28
N LEU A 13 -20.21 -16.68 22.21
CA LEU A 13 -19.37 -15.71 21.50
C LEU A 13 -19.05 -14.49 22.36
N LYS A 14 -20.01 -13.99 23.17
CA LYS A 14 -19.74 -12.90 24.13
C LYS A 14 -18.78 -13.29 25.25
N VAL A 15 -18.90 -14.52 25.78
CA VAL A 15 -18.03 -15.03 26.84
C VAL A 15 -16.62 -15.33 26.30
N ALA A 16 -16.50 -15.93 25.12
CA ALA A 16 -15.20 -16.15 24.49
C ALA A 16 -14.50 -14.84 24.11
N ASN A 17 -15.25 -13.83 23.63
CA ASN A 17 -14.68 -12.49 23.40
C ASN A 17 -14.33 -11.76 24.70
N SER A 18 -15.11 -11.93 25.78
CA SER A 18 -14.76 -11.31 27.06
C SER A 18 -13.49 -11.92 27.65
N ASP A 19 -13.33 -13.24 27.57
CA ASP A 19 -12.15 -13.95 28.10
C ASP A 19 -10.89 -13.62 27.29
N ALA A 20 -10.99 -13.50 25.97
CA ALA A 20 -9.88 -13.09 25.10
C ALA A 20 -9.47 -11.63 25.33
N THR A 21 -10.45 -10.73 25.50
CA THR A 21 -10.21 -9.31 25.81
C THR A 21 -9.58 -9.17 27.21
N ASP A 22 -10.02 -9.97 28.18
CA ASP A 22 -9.46 -9.99 29.53
C ASP A 22 -8.01 -10.48 29.54
N TYR A 23 -7.68 -11.50 28.75
CA TYR A 23 -6.30 -11.98 28.57
C TYR A 23 -5.36 -10.88 28.02
N ILE A 24 -5.75 -10.22 26.91
CA ILE A 24 -4.93 -9.16 26.28
C ILE A 24 -4.71 -8.02 27.26
N ASN A 25 -5.76 -7.57 27.95
CA ASN A 25 -5.67 -6.47 28.92
C ASN A 25 -4.78 -6.83 30.12
N ASN A 26 -4.90 -8.05 30.66
CA ASN A 26 -4.07 -8.52 31.76
C ASN A 26 -2.58 -8.60 31.35
N MET A 27 -2.29 -9.25 30.22
CA MET A 27 -0.91 -9.34 29.70
C MET A 27 -0.31 -7.97 29.39
N THR A 28 -1.10 -7.06 28.80
CA THR A 28 -0.68 -5.67 28.55
C THR A 28 -0.34 -4.95 29.84
N SER A 29 -1.17 -5.09 30.88
CA SER A 29 -0.92 -4.47 32.19
C SER A 29 0.36 -5.00 32.83
N ARG A 30 0.56 -6.33 32.82
CA ARG A 30 1.76 -6.99 33.36
C ARG A 30 3.02 -6.56 32.62
N PHE A 31 3.00 -6.60 31.29
CA PHE A 31 4.17 -6.22 30.49
C PHE A 31 4.48 -4.73 30.59
N THR A 32 3.47 -3.86 30.63
CA THR A 32 3.65 -2.43 30.93
C THR A 32 4.36 -2.23 32.27
N HIS A 33 3.92 -2.93 33.32
CA HIS A 33 4.54 -2.84 34.65
C HIS A 33 6.03 -3.23 34.63
N GLU A 34 6.35 -4.34 33.97
CA GLU A 34 7.73 -4.81 33.88
C GLU A 34 8.61 -3.89 33.03
N ILE A 35 8.10 -3.33 31.92
CA ILE A 35 8.85 -2.30 31.16
C ILE A 35 9.08 -1.07 32.04
N GLU A 36 8.07 -0.59 32.78
CA GLU A 36 8.25 0.57 33.67
C GLU A 36 9.31 0.32 34.76
N ASN A 37 9.33 -0.88 35.35
CA ASN A 37 10.34 -1.29 36.33
C ASN A 37 11.72 -1.35 35.69
N TRP A 38 11.84 -2.00 34.53
CA TRP A 38 13.08 -2.07 33.75
C TRP A 38 13.62 -0.67 33.41
N VAL A 39 12.75 0.27 33.04
CA VAL A 39 13.14 1.67 32.79
C VAL A 39 13.69 2.34 34.04
N LYS A 40 13.02 2.19 35.19
CA LYS A 40 13.39 2.82 36.48
C LYS A 40 14.65 2.21 37.11
N LEU A 41 14.85 0.90 36.96
CA LEU A 41 15.97 0.14 37.55
C LEU A 41 17.20 0.10 36.64
N ARG A 42 17.43 1.14 35.83
CA ARG A 42 18.60 1.24 34.92
C ARG A 42 18.78 0.00 34.01
N GLN A 43 17.69 -0.52 33.48
CA GLN A 43 17.66 -1.66 32.55
C GLN A 43 18.02 -3.01 33.19
N GLU A 44 17.94 -3.15 34.52
CA GLU A 44 18.00 -4.46 35.17
C GLU A 44 16.78 -5.31 34.80
N GLU A 45 17.03 -6.51 34.27
CA GLU A 45 16.01 -7.44 33.82
C GLU A 45 15.57 -8.36 34.97
N THR A 46 14.33 -8.20 35.42
CA THR A 46 13.69 -9.14 36.34
C THR A 46 13.44 -10.49 35.64
N GLU A 47 13.26 -11.56 36.41
CA GLU A 47 12.91 -12.87 35.83
C GLU A 47 11.55 -12.84 35.12
N GLU A 48 10.59 -12.06 35.62
CA GLU A 48 9.29 -11.88 34.95
C GLU A 48 9.43 -11.12 33.63
N PHE A 49 10.24 -10.05 33.59
CA PHE A 49 10.52 -9.32 32.36
C PHE A 49 11.14 -10.24 31.30
N LYS A 50 12.16 -11.04 31.65
CA LYS A 50 12.79 -11.99 30.72
C LYS A 50 11.79 -13.03 30.20
N GLN A 51 10.90 -13.53 31.06
CA GLN A 51 9.87 -14.48 30.66
C GLN A 51 8.88 -13.84 29.66
N LEU A 52 8.45 -12.61 29.93
CA LEU A 52 7.54 -11.88 29.04
C LEU A 52 8.20 -11.56 27.70
N ILE A 53 9.47 -11.12 27.70
CA ILE A 53 10.25 -10.91 26.47
C ILE A 53 10.31 -12.22 25.67
N HIS A 54 10.66 -13.34 26.29
CA HIS A 54 10.71 -14.63 25.60
C HIS A 54 9.34 -15.06 25.04
N THR A 55 8.24 -14.79 25.75
CA THR A 55 6.88 -15.12 25.27
C THR A 55 6.42 -14.22 24.13
N LEU A 56 6.77 -12.94 24.17
CA LEU A 56 6.31 -11.94 23.21
C LEU A 56 7.28 -11.73 22.04
N ALA A 57 8.49 -12.30 22.09
CA ALA A 57 9.46 -12.14 21.03
C ALA A 57 8.89 -12.62 19.69
N LEU A 58 9.06 -11.80 18.65
CA LEU A 58 8.56 -12.10 17.32
C LEU A 58 9.38 -13.25 16.73
N PRO A 59 8.75 -14.30 16.18
CA PRO A 59 9.48 -15.33 15.45
C PRO A 59 10.23 -14.75 14.26
N THR A 60 11.50 -15.16 14.05
CA THR A 60 12.34 -14.67 12.93
C THR A 60 11.67 -14.81 11.56
N ALA A 61 10.88 -15.86 11.36
CA ALA A 61 10.16 -16.08 10.11
C ALA A 61 9.12 -14.98 9.78
N LEU A 62 8.63 -14.26 10.80
CA LEU A 62 7.60 -13.22 10.68
C LEU A 62 8.18 -11.80 10.68
N GLN A 63 9.50 -11.63 10.80
CA GLN A 63 10.13 -10.30 10.88
C GLN A 63 9.90 -9.47 9.62
N ARG A 64 9.68 -10.11 8.46
CA ARG A 64 9.47 -9.43 7.17
C ARG A 64 8.02 -9.40 6.71
N ASP A 65 7.12 -9.88 7.55
CA ASP A 65 5.70 -9.90 7.26
C ASP A 65 5.04 -8.64 7.83
N ASP A 66 4.02 -8.14 7.13
CA ASP A 66 3.21 -7.02 7.60
C ASP A 66 2.44 -7.43 8.86
N TRP A 67 2.45 -6.57 9.89
CA TRP A 67 1.76 -6.88 11.15
C TRP A 67 0.23 -7.00 10.99
N HIS A 68 -0.36 -6.41 9.95
CA HIS A 68 -1.77 -6.58 9.59
C HIS A 68 -2.08 -7.99 9.08
N SER A 69 -1.10 -8.69 8.51
CA SER A 69 -1.31 -10.08 8.05
C SER A 69 -1.20 -11.10 9.18
N PHE A 70 -0.82 -10.69 10.40
CA PHE A 70 -0.78 -11.60 11.54
C PHE A 70 -2.18 -12.01 11.95
N GLU A 71 -2.36 -13.32 12.14
CA GLU A 71 -3.59 -13.91 12.65
C GLU A 71 -3.38 -14.52 14.05
N GLY A 72 -4.43 -15.11 14.62
CA GLY A 72 -4.31 -15.98 15.79
C GLY A 72 -3.64 -15.36 17.01
N GLN A 73 -2.52 -15.94 17.43
CA GLN A 73 -1.80 -15.57 18.65
C GLN A 73 -0.83 -14.41 18.42
N GLU A 74 -0.20 -14.40 17.25
CA GLU A 74 0.74 -13.40 16.77
C GLU A 74 0.07 -12.03 16.71
N ASN A 75 -1.17 -11.96 16.20
CA ASN A 75 -1.98 -10.74 16.19
C ASN A 75 -2.25 -10.19 17.60
N LYS A 76 -2.45 -11.08 18.59
CA LYS A 76 -2.65 -10.69 20.00
C LYS A 76 -1.35 -10.20 20.62
N PHE A 77 -0.24 -10.86 20.31
CA PHE A 77 1.08 -10.52 20.85
C PHE A 77 1.56 -9.17 20.34
N ILE A 78 1.43 -8.89 19.04
CA ILE A 78 1.82 -7.58 18.51
C ILE A 78 0.96 -6.44 19.10
N CYS A 79 -0.33 -6.68 19.35
CA CYS A 79 -1.20 -5.75 20.09
C CYS A 79 -0.69 -5.49 21.52
N ILE A 80 -0.36 -6.55 22.27
CA ILE A 80 0.17 -6.45 23.64
C ILE A 80 1.48 -5.67 23.66
N ILE A 81 2.39 -5.96 22.73
CA ILE A 81 3.69 -5.28 22.59
C ILE A 81 3.45 -3.79 22.31
N CYS A 82 2.69 -3.47 21.26
CA CYS A 82 2.40 -2.09 20.88
C CYS A 82 1.83 -1.31 22.07
N LYS A 83 0.74 -1.82 22.67
CA LYS A 83 0.06 -1.11 23.76
C LYS A 83 0.97 -0.91 24.96
N SER A 84 1.76 -1.93 25.33
CA SER A 84 2.62 -1.86 26.52
C SER A 84 3.79 -0.89 26.33
N VAL A 85 4.47 -0.95 25.18
CA VAL A 85 5.61 -0.09 24.85
C VAL A 85 5.14 1.36 24.73
N ILE A 86 4.11 1.61 23.90
CA ILE A 86 3.59 2.97 23.68
C ILE A 86 3.06 3.56 24.99
N LYS A 87 2.26 2.83 25.77
CA LYS A 87 1.75 3.32 27.05
C LYS A 87 2.87 3.74 28.00
N THR A 88 3.95 2.95 28.05
CA THR A 88 5.10 3.23 28.91
C THR A 88 5.82 4.49 28.48
N PHE A 89 6.21 4.60 27.20
CA PHE A 89 6.99 5.75 26.74
C PHE A 89 6.17 7.04 26.58
N LEU A 90 4.85 6.96 26.32
CA LEU A 90 3.95 8.10 26.46
C LEU A 90 3.98 8.66 27.89
N SER A 91 3.84 7.78 28.89
CA SER A 91 3.87 8.14 30.32
C SER A 91 5.21 8.78 30.72
N PHE A 92 6.33 8.23 30.24
CA PHE A 92 7.66 8.78 30.54
C PHE A 92 7.95 10.08 29.79
N ARG A 93 7.58 10.22 28.52
CA ARG A 93 7.71 11.46 27.76
C ARG A 93 6.98 12.60 28.46
N ARG A 94 5.71 12.37 28.85
CA ARG A 94 4.89 13.34 29.59
C ARG A 94 5.45 13.70 30.98
N LYS A 95 6.33 12.87 31.55
CA LYS A 95 7.06 13.12 32.80
C LYS A 95 8.45 13.75 32.58
N GLY A 96 8.79 14.11 31.34
CA GLY A 96 10.03 14.80 31.00
C GLY A 96 11.20 13.90 30.65
N MET A 97 10.98 12.64 30.27
CA MET A 97 12.05 11.80 29.72
C MET A 97 12.55 12.37 28.40
N SER A 98 13.88 12.44 28.25
CA SER A 98 14.53 12.97 27.05
C SER A 98 14.29 12.07 25.84
N GLU A 99 14.37 12.64 24.64
CA GLU A 99 14.32 11.88 23.39
C GLU A 99 15.42 10.82 23.32
N GLU A 100 16.64 11.16 23.73
CA GLU A 100 17.79 10.24 23.72
C GLU A 100 17.55 9.02 24.62
N ASP A 101 16.99 9.24 25.82
CA ASP A 101 16.64 8.15 26.74
C ASP A 101 15.54 7.25 26.17
N ILE A 102 14.51 7.85 25.54
CA ILE A 102 13.42 7.09 24.90
C ILE A 102 13.98 6.27 23.75
N ARG A 103 14.75 6.89 22.85
CA ARG A 103 15.39 6.24 21.70
C ARG A 103 16.19 5.02 22.12
N SER A 104 17.16 5.19 23.03
CA SER A 104 18.04 4.11 23.48
C SER A 104 17.24 2.92 24.06
N ARG A 105 16.18 3.20 24.81
CA ARG A 105 15.36 2.16 25.45
C ARG A 105 14.42 1.46 24.47
N VAL A 106 13.85 2.19 23.52
CA VAL A 106 12.98 1.61 22.49
C VAL A 106 13.80 0.72 21.56
N ILE A 107 15.01 1.15 21.14
CA ILE A 107 15.93 0.31 20.34
C ILE A 107 16.26 -0.98 21.10
N LYS A 108 16.59 -0.88 22.39
CA LYS A 108 16.88 -2.05 23.23
C LYS A 108 15.68 -3.00 23.31
N LEU A 109 14.45 -2.49 23.48
CA LEU A 109 13.25 -3.33 23.48
C LEU A 109 12.96 -3.95 22.12
N CYS A 110 13.18 -3.22 21.03
CA CYS A 110 13.02 -3.71 19.66
C CYS A 110 13.91 -4.96 19.42
N THR A 111 15.18 -4.89 19.84
CA THR A 111 16.11 -6.03 19.74
C THR A 111 15.76 -7.17 20.70
N LEU A 112 15.40 -6.88 21.96
CA LEU A 112 15.02 -7.92 22.94
C LEU A 112 13.77 -8.69 22.52
N LEU A 113 12.79 -8.00 21.94
CA LEU A 113 11.56 -8.59 21.40
C LEU A 113 11.78 -9.24 20.02
N ASN A 114 13.01 -9.28 19.51
CA ASN A 114 13.34 -9.82 18.20
C ASN A 114 12.46 -9.23 17.09
N LEU A 115 12.11 -7.94 17.16
CA LEU A 115 11.31 -7.31 16.12
C LEU A 115 12.13 -7.18 14.83
N GLN A 116 13.38 -6.75 14.97
CA GLN A 116 14.37 -6.61 13.89
C GLN A 116 15.80 -6.69 14.43
N THR A 117 16.80 -6.66 13.52
CA THR A 117 18.22 -6.52 13.87
C THR A 117 18.50 -5.20 14.58
N GLU A 118 19.63 -5.11 15.30
CA GLU A 118 20.03 -3.88 16.01
C GLU A 118 20.17 -2.68 15.06
N GLU A 119 20.75 -2.89 13.88
CA GLU A 119 20.93 -1.84 12.86
C GLU A 119 19.59 -1.30 12.35
N VAL A 120 18.65 -2.20 12.05
CA VAL A 120 17.31 -1.81 11.58
C VAL A 120 16.51 -1.15 12.71
N CYS A 121 16.57 -1.67 13.95
CA CYS A 121 15.94 -1.05 15.10
C CYS A 121 16.48 0.36 15.37
N ASP A 122 17.79 0.56 15.31
CA ASP A 122 18.43 1.87 15.52
C ASP A 122 17.99 2.88 14.45
N GLY A 123 18.09 2.51 13.18
CA GLY A 123 17.72 3.37 12.06
C GLY A 123 16.23 3.72 12.04
N ALA A 124 15.35 2.71 12.13
CA ALA A 124 13.91 2.92 12.11
C ALA A 124 13.41 3.78 13.27
N VAL A 125 13.91 3.54 14.50
CA VAL A 125 13.54 4.36 15.66
C VAL A 125 14.10 5.76 15.53
N THR A 126 15.37 5.91 15.16
CA THR A 126 16.03 7.23 15.07
C THR A 126 15.33 8.15 14.08
N ILE A 127 14.96 7.64 12.90
CA ILE A 127 14.35 8.42 11.84
C ILE A 127 12.88 8.79 12.16
N ASN A 128 12.13 7.91 12.84
CA ASN A 128 10.70 8.15 13.13
C ASN A 128 10.43 8.89 14.44
N LEU A 129 11.32 8.77 15.44
CA LEU A 129 11.05 9.25 16.80
C LEU A 129 10.74 10.77 16.87
N PRO A 130 11.38 11.67 16.11
CA PRO A 130 11.05 13.10 16.15
C PRO A 130 9.59 13.39 15.83
N ILE A 131 9.03 12.77 14.77
CA ILE A 131 7.62 12.89 14.39
C ILE A 131 6.72 12.36 15.50
N ILE A 132 7.02 11.16 16.01
CA ILE A 132 6.22 10.53 17.06
C ILE A 132 6.18 11.41 18.33
N LEU A 133 7.33 11.94 18.77
CA LEU A 133 7.39 12.79 19.96
C LEU A 133 6.66 14.13 19.75
N TYR A 134 6.77 14.74 18.56
CA TYR A 134 6.02 15.95 18.23
C TYR A 134 4.51 15.72 18.36
N ILE A 135 4.00 14.62 17.82
CA ILE A 135 2.58 14.26 17.89
C ILE A 135 2.16 14.04 19.35
N VAL A 136 2.94 13.28 20.12
CA VAL A 136 2.67 12.98 21.52
C VAL A 136 2.62 14.23 22.39
N ASP A 137 3.54 15.17 22.15
CA ASP A 137 3.61 16.42 22.89
C ASP A 137 2.46 17.37 22.49
N SER A 138 2.01 17.30 21.24
CA SER A 138 0.91 18.12 20.71
C SER A 138 -0.48 17.55 21.02
N ARG A 139 -0.60 16.26 21.34
CA ARG A 139 -1.85 15.55 21.66
C ARG A 139 -1.82 14.94 23.06
N PRO A 140 -2.12 15.71 24.12
CA PRO A 140 -2.16 15.20 25.50
C PRO A 140 -3.21 14.11 25.74
N ASP A 141 -4.25 14.08 24.92
CA ASP A 141 -5.36 13.14 24.91
C ASP A 141 -5.04 11.81 24.20
N LEU A 142 -4.00 11.79 23.36
CA LEU A 142 -3.59 10.58 22.64
C LEU A 142 -3.18 9.48 23.62
N ASP A 143 -3.64 8.26 23.37
CA ASP A 143 -3.33 7.10 24.20
C ASP A 143 -2.82 5.92 23.38
N SER A 144 -2.27 4.93 24.08
CA SER A 144 -1.74 3.72 23.45
C SER A 144 -2.81 2.90 22.73
N SER A 145 -4.07 2.98 23.16
CA SER A 145 -5.17 2.25 22.54
C SER A 145 -5.51 2.82 21.17
N THR A 146 -5.49 4.16 21.04
CA THR A 146 -5.71 4.88 19.79
C THR A 146 -4.56 4.63 18.84
N ILE A 147 -3.31 4.87 19.26
CA ILE A 147 -2.11 4.65 18.43
C ILE A 147 -2.10 3.23 17.87
N CYS A 148 -2.15 2.21 18.74
CA CYS A 148 -2.09 0.82 18.31
C CYS A 148 -3.35 0.38 17.54
N GLY A 149 -4.50 1.00 17.80
CA GLY A 149 -5.73 0.76 17.06
C GLY A 149 -5.66 1.25 15.61
N VAL A 150 -5.01 2.39 15.38
CA VAL A 150 -4.75 2.90 14.02
C VAL A 150 -3.75 2.00 13.29
N VAL A 151 -2.63 1.64 13.93
CA VAL A 151 -1.54 0.90 13.29
C VAL A 151 -1.89 -0.54 12.93
N LEU A 152 -2.78 -1.19 13.69
CA LEU A 152 -3.08 -2.62 13.51
C LEU A 152 -4.51 -2.88 13.03
N GLU A 153 -5.45 -2.00 13.39
CA GLU A 153 -6.88 -2.05 13.09
C GLU A 153 -7.49 -3.47 13.06
N SER A 154 -7.13 -4.30 14.03
CA SER A 154 -7.44 -5.73 14.04
C SER A 154 -8.51 -6.09 15.07
N LYS A 155 -9.05 -7.32 14.99
CA LYS A 155 -9.95 -7.84 16.04
C LYS A 155 -9.31 -7.84 17.42
N SER A 156 -7.99 -8.07 17.52
CA SER A 156 -7.26 -8.06 18.80
C SER A 156 -6.83 -6.66 19.23
N CYS A 157 -6.72 -5.72 18.27
CA CYS A 157 -6.34 -4.33 18.50
C CYS A 157 -7.30 -3.36 17.80
N PRO A 158 -8.58 -3.30 18.21
CA PRO A 158 -9.57 -2.47 17.54
C PRO A 158 -9.33 -0.98 17.80
N LEU A 159 -9.57 -0.16 16.78
CA LEU A 159 -9.65 1.29 16.90
C LEU A 159 -10.99 1.69 17.51
N ASN A 160 -10.99 2.14 18.76
CA ASN A 160 -12.18 2.58 19.49
C ASN A 160 -12.09 4.07 19.84
N ASN A 161 -12.11 4.93 18.83
CA ASN A 161 -12.06 6.38 19.02
C ASN A 161 -12.97 7.09 18.01
N ASN A 162 -13.94 7.87 18.51
CA ASN A 162 -14.93 8.55 17.68
C ASN A 162 -14.34 9.68 16.81
N GLU A 163 -13.13 10.18 17.09
CA GLU A 163 -12.46 11.15 16.22
C GLU A 163 -12.19 10.61 14.82
N PHE A 164 -12.05 9.28 14.72
CA PHE A 164 -11.84 8.55 13.48
C PHE A 164 -13.15 8.19 12.79
N ASP A 165 -14.33 8.45 13.39
CA ASP A 165 -15.62 8.24 12.74
C ASP A 165 -16.15 9.56 12.17
N TRP A 166 -15.82 9.82 10.91
CA TRP A 166 -16.20 11.02 10.18
C TRP A 166 -16.83 10.68 8.82
N THR A 167 -17.54 11.64 8.24
CA THR A 167 -18.23 11.46 6.96
C THR A 167 -17.91 12.60 6.01
N VAL A 168 -17.93 12.31 4.72
CA VAL A 168 -17.79 13.30 3.65
C VAL A 168 -19.17 13.75 3.20
N ASP A 169 -19.32 15.03 2.86
CA ASP A 169 -20.56 15.52 2.25
C ASP A 169 -20.57 15.14 0.76
N ILE A 170 -21.51 14.29 0.37
CA ILE A 170 -21.63 13.73 -0.98
C ILE A 170 -22.98 14.16 -1.55
N ASP A 171 -22.95 14.80 -2.71
CA ASP A 171 -24.16 15.23 -3.43
C ASP A 171 -25.11 14.05 -3.65
N ASP A 172 -26.33 14.12 -3.12
CA ASP A 172 -27.35 13.07 -3.20
C ASP A 172 -28.33 13.28 -4.36
N SER A 173 -28.09 14.27 -5.21
CA SER A 173 -28.90 14.52 -6.41
C SER A 173 -28.92 13.29 -7.34
N PRO A 174 -30.02 13.08 -8.10
CA PRO A 174 -30.08 12.00 -9.07
C PRO A 174 -28.93 12.06 -10.09
N PRO A 175 -28.31 10.92 -10.46
CA PRO A 175 -27.23 10.87 -11.44
C PRO A 175 -27.58 11.54 -12.77
N ILE A 176 -26.65 12.33 -13.32
CA ILE A 176 -26.77 12.88 -14.67
C ILE A 176 -26.21 11.86 -15.65
N LEU A 177 -27.09 11.13 -16.33
CA LEU A 177 -26.67 10.12 -17.28
C LEU A 177 -26.01 10.76 -18.51
N ILE A 178 -24.79 10.32 -18.81
CA ILE A 178 -24.02 10.68 -19.99
C ILE A 178 -24.12 9.54 -21.00
N ASP A 179 -24.31 9.88 -22.27
CA ASP A 179 -24.30 8.88 -23.33
C ASP A 179 -22.90 8.25 -23.44
N SER A 180 -22.86 6.92 -23.39
CA SER A 180 -21.63 6.15 -23.27
C SER A 180 -21.38 5.25 -24.49
N GLU A 181 -21.73 5.72 -25.69
CA GLU A 181 -21.50 4.99 -26.93
C GLU A 181 -20.04 4.55 -27.04
N LYS A 182 -19.84 3.29 -27.42
CA LYS A 182 -18.51 2.74 -27.70
C LYS A 182 -18.06 3.16 -29.09
N THR A 183 -16.75 3.25 -29.28
CA THR A 183 -16.15 3.49 -30.59
C THR A 183 -15.12 2.39 -30.91
N ASN A 184 -14.69 2.34 -32.17
CA ASN A 184 -13.59 1.47 -32.57
C ASN A 184 -12.22 2.13 -32.39
N GLU A 185 -12.19 3.42 -31.99
CA GLU A 185 -10.95 4.14 -31.72
C GLU A 185 -10.51 3.87 -30.27
N THR A 186 -9.23 3.59 -30.09
CA THR A 186 -8.67 3.26 -28.78
C THR A 186 -7.56 4.22 -28.37
N LEU A 187 -7.40 4.37 -27.06
CA LEU A 187 -6.26 4.98 -26.40
C LEU A 187 -5.45 3.88 -25.74
N ASN A 188 -4.13 3.94 -25.90
CA ASN A 188 -3.21 3.01 -25.26
C ASN A 188 -2.56 3.70 -24.08
N ILE A 189 -2.78 3.18 -22.88
CA ILE A 189 -2.26 3.74 -21.64
C ILE A 189 -1.30 2.73 -21.02
N VAL A 190 -0.04 3.13 -20.84
CA VAL A 190 0.92 2.31 -20.10
C VAL A 190 0.84 2.66 -18.63
N GLN A 191 0.75 1.67 -17.74
CA GLN A 191 0.95 1.88 -16.31
C GLN A 191 2.31 1.34 -15.88
N ILE A 192 3.08 2.21 -15.22
CA ILE A 192 4.32 1.90 -14.53
C ILE A 192 4.10 2.19 -13.06
N THR A 193 4.58 1.32 -12.18
CA THR A 193 4.37 1.44 -10.75
C THR A 193 5.47 0.70 -10.00
N ASP A 194 5.77 1.14 -8.78
CA ASP A 194 6.58 0.40 -7.80
C ASP A 194 7.94 0.02 -8.41
N ILE A 195 8.70 1.04 -8.80
CA ILE A 195 10.04 0.90 -9.39
C ILE A 195 11.02 0.41 -8.34
N HIS A 196 10.95 1.00 -7.14
CA HIS A 196 11.89 0.83 -6.03
C HIS A 196 13.33 0.71 -6.53
N TYR A 197 13.85 1.83 -7.01
CA TYR A 197 15.24 1.93 -7.39
C TYR A 197 16.12 1.90 -6.15
N ASP A 198 16.96 0.87 -6.04
CA ASP A 198 17.94 0.73 -4.98
C ASP A 198 19.32 1.25 -5.45
N PRO A 199 19.77 2.42 -4.94
CA PRO A 199 21.09 2.97 -5.27
C PRO A 199 22.25 2.15 -4.66
N LYS A 200 21.97 1.27 -3.70
CA LYS A 200 22.94 0.40 -3.03
C LYS A 200 22.90 -1.05 -3.52
N TYR A 201 22.08 -1.38 -4.51
CA TYR A 201 22.03 -2.75 -5.06
C TYR A 201 23.43 -3.20 -5.54
N GLU A 202 23.89 -4.33 -5.01
CA GLU A 202 25.17 -4.96 -5.34
C GLU A 202 24.91 -6.29 -6.07
N PRO A 203 25.05 -6.33 -7.41
CA PRO A 203 25.00 -7.58 -8.15
C PRO A 203 26.00 -8.59 -7.57
N TYR A 204 25.54 -9.82 -7.38
CA TYR A 204 26.31 -10.90 -6.75
C TYR A 204 26.67 -10.68 -5.27
N GLY A 205 26.11 -9.65 -4.63
CA GLY A 205 26.16 -9.41 -3.18
C GLY A 205 25.20 -10.34 -2.42
N ASN A 206 25.09 -10.17 -1.10
CA ASN A 206 24.24 -11.03 -0.25
C ASN A 206 22.74 -10.87 -0.53
N SER A 207 22.09 -11.85 -1.16
CA SER A 207 20.62 -11.86 -1.38
C SER A 207 19.82 -12.48 -0.24
N PHE A 208 20.47 -13.03 0.79
CA PHE A 208 19.82 -13.66 1.93
C PHE A 208 20.45 -13.16 3.23
N CYS A 209 20.15 -11.91 3.56
CA CYS A 209 20.51 -11.23 4.78
C CYS A 209 19.47 -11.49 5.90
N ASP A 210 19.64 -10.85 7.06
CA ASP A 210 18.69 -10.89 8.19
C ASP A 210 17.85 -9.59 8.31
N GLU A 211 17.99 -8.68 7.36
CA GLU A 211 17.33 -7.36 7.36
C GLU A 211 16.10 -7.38 6.43
N PRO A 212 15.19 -6.38 6.53
CA PRO A 212 14.00 -6.32 5.69
C PRO A 212 14.31 -6.30 4.19
N THR A 213 15.42 -5.67 3.80
CA THR A 213 15.86 -5.56 2.39
C THR A 213 17.31 -5.99 2.25
N CYS A 214 17.59 -6.88 1.30
CA CYS A 214 18.88 -7.48 1.02
C CYS A 214 19.43 -7.03 -0.35
N CYS A 215 20.48 -7.69 -0.85
CA CYS A 215 21.20 -7.39 -2.09
C CYS A 215 21.92 -6.04 -2.07
N ARG A 216 22.21 -5.47 -0.90
CA ARG A 216 22.83 -4.15 -0.75
C ARG A 216 24.30 -4.23 -0.35
N ILE A 217 25.06 -3.21 -0.75
CA ILE A 217 26.45 -3.04 -0.31
C ILE A 217 26.51 -3.01 1.23
N GLY A 218 27.41 -3.81 1.80
CA GLY A 218 27.65 -3.86 3.25
C GLY A 218 27.08 -5.10 3.96
N GLN A 219 26.19 -5.84 3.30
CA GLN A 219 25.48 -6.99 3.90
C GLN A 219 26.22 -8.33 3.77
N ASN A 220 27.41 -8.36 3.18
CA ASN A 220 28.15 -9.61 2.92
C ASN A 220 28.54 -10.39 4.19
N LYS A 221 28.54 -9.75 5.37
CA LYS A 221 28.88 -10.40 6.65
C LYS A 221 27.84 -11.43 7.11
N THR A 222 26.58 -11.28 6.71
CA THR A 222 25.47 -12.17 7.12
C THR A 222 25.19 -13.28 6.09
N ASN A 223 26.00 -13.37 5.02
CA ASN A 223 25.80 -14.37 3.97
C ASN A 223 26.25 -15.78 4.42
N THR A 224 25.43 -16.41 5.26
CA THR A 224 25.66 -17.78 5.75
C THR A 224 25.13 -18.84 4.77
N SER A 225 24.27 -18.45 3.83
CA SER A 225 23.61 -19.35 2.87
C SER A 225 24.38 -19.54 1.57
N GLY A 226 25.33 -18.65 1.24
CA GLY A 226 26.02 -18.61 -0.04
C GLY A 226 25.15 -18.13 -1.21
N LYS A 227 23.91 -17.69 -0.95
CA LYS A 227 23.03 -17.10 -1.96
C LYS A 227 23.54 -15.71 -2.32
N VAL A 228 23.53 -15.41 -3.61
CA VAL A 228 24.00 -14.13 -4.14
C VAL A 228 22.95 -13.51 -5.04
N ALA A 229 22.92 -12.18 -5.06
CA ALA A 229 22.01 -11.40 -5.88
C ALA A 229 22.23 -11.63 -7.38
N GLY A 230 21.15 -11.63 -8.15
CA GLY A 230 21.23 -11.60 -9.60
C GLY A 230 21.80 -10.29 -10.16
N TYR A 231 22.02 -10.24 -11.47
CA TYR A 231 22.41 -8.98 -12.12
C TYR A 231 21.18 -8.10 -12.37
N TRP A 232 20.07 -8.68 -12.82
CA TRP A 232 18.85 -7.95 -13.20
C TRP A 232 17.84 -7.76 -12.05
N GLY A 233 18.21 -8.15 -10.83
CA GLY A 233 17.30 -8.28 -9.68
C GLY A 233 17.41 -9.66 -9.04
N ASP A 234 16.73 -9.85 -7.91
CA ASP A 234 16.72 -11.12 -7.18
C ASP A 234 15.34 -11.36 -6.55
N TYR A 235 14.88 -12.62 -6.53
CA TYR A 235 13.56 -12.94 -5.97
C TYR A 235 13.49 -12.87 -4.45
N ASN A 236 14.60 -12.80 -3.72
CA ASN A 236 14.53 -12.58 -2.27
C ASN A 236 14.05 -11.13 -1.98
N TYR A 237 14.40 -10.62 -0.82
CA TYR A 237 13.97 -9.31 -0.33
C TYR A 237 14.76 -8.18 -0.98
N CYS A 238 14.77 -8.08 -2.30
CA CYS A 238 15.67 -7.21 -3.05
C CYS A 238 14.93 -6.32 -4.04
N ASP A 239 15.37 -5.07 -4.11
CA ASP A 239 14.83 -4.03 -4.99
C ASP A 239 15.57 -3.94 -6.33
N SER A 240 15.17 -2.97 -7.17
CA SER A 240 15.62 -2.85 -8.56
C SER A 240 16.99 -2.16 -8.67
N PRO A 241 17.99 -2.77 -9.33
CA PRO A 241 19.18 -2.04 -9.73
C PRO A 241 18.86 -1.04 -10.86
N TRP A 242 19.67 0.02 -10.97
CA TRP A 242 19.42 1.12 -11.93
C TRP A 242 19.28 0.63 -13.39
N HIS A 243 20.11 -0.31 -13.82
CA HIS A 243 20.06 -0.80 -15.20
C HIS A 243 18.79 -1.61 -15.51
N THR A 244 18.15 -2.24 -14.51
CA THR A 244 16.82 -2.86 -14.69
C THR A 244 15.75 -1.79 -14.90
N VAL A 245 15.80 -0.69 -14.14
CA VAL A 245 14.87 0.44 -14.30
C VAL A 245 14.98 1.03 -15.72
N VAL A 246 16.20 1.32 -16.17
CA VAL A 246 16.44 1.85 -17.52
C VAL A 246 15.99 0.86 -18.60
N ASP A 247 16.31 -0.43 -18.44
CA ASP A 247 15.91 -1.47 -19.40
C ASP A 247 14.40 -1.55 -19.58
N ALA A 248 13.64 -1.53 -18.49
CA ALA A 248 12.18 -1.59 -18.50
C ALA A 248 11.58 -0.39 -19.25
N LEU A 249 12.03 0.83 -18.91
CA LEU A 249 11.55 2.07 -19.55
C LEU A 249 11.86 2.07 -21.05
N ASP A 250 13.10 1.73 -21.42
CA ASP A 250 13.53 1.66 -22.82
C ASP A 250 12.76 0.58 -23.60
N TYR A 251 12.50 -0.57 -22.98
CA TYR A 251 11.71 -1.64 -23.60
C TYR A 251 10.27 -1.19 -23.86
N ILE A 252 9.60 -0.60 -22.86
CA ILE A 252 8.23 -0.07 -23.00
C ILE A 252 8.15 0.87 -24.19
N LYS A 253 9.09 1.84 -24.27
CA LYS A 253 9.09 2.84 -25.34
C LYS A 253 9.37 2.23 -26.72
N ALA A 254 10.24 1.22 -26.80
CA ALA A 254 10.58 0.55 -28.05
C ALA A 254 9.46 -0.41 -28.52
N GLN A 255 8.77 -1.07 -27.59
CA GLN A 255 7.73 -2.06 -27.89
C GLN A 255 6.40 -1.43 -28.32
N HIS A 256 6.05 -0.26 -27.76
CA HIS A 256 4.74 0.35 -27.94
C HIS A 256 4.84 1.69 -28.68
N GLU A 257 4.50 1.69 -29.97
CA GLU A 257 4.63 2.88 -30.83
C GLU A 257 3.55 3.95 -30.56
N ASN A 258 2.36 3.55 -30.10
CA ASN A 258 1.16 4.42 -30.00
C ASN A 258 0.72 4.70 -28.56
N ILE A 259 1.65 4.86 -27.61
CA ILE A 259 1.30 5.22 -26.23
C ILE A 259 0.66 6.62 -26.22
N SER A 260 -0.59 6.69 -25.76
CA SER A 260 -1.32 7.95 -25.60
C SER A 260 -0.92 8.64 -24.29
N TYR A 261 -0.89 7.88 -23.19
CA TYR A 261 -0.55 8.36 -21.85
C TYR A 261 0.28 7.32 -21.10
N VAL A 262 1.08 7.79 -20.15
CA VAL A 262 1.68 6.93 -19.12
C VAL A 262 1.06 7.29 -17.78
N TYR A 263 0.53 6.31 -17.07
CA TYR A 263 0.17 6.45 -15.65
C TYR A 263 1.35 5.95 -14.82
N PHE A 264 1.88 6.83 -13.97
CA PHE A 264 2.99 6.47 -13.10
C PHE A 264 2.54 6.50 -11.64
N THR A 265 2.28 5.33 -11.08
CA THR A 265 1.60 5.22 -9.78
C THR A 265 2.53 5.17 -8.56
N GLY A 266 3.71 5.81 -8.63
CA GLY A 266 4.58 6.06 -7.47
C GLY A 266 5.51 4.90 -7.10
N ASP A 267 6.14 5.06 -5.93
CA ASP A 267 7.12 4.17 -5.29
C ASP A 267 8.44 4.02 -6.07
N ILE A 268 9.25 5.09 -6.00
CA ILE A 268 10.61 5.12 -6.53
C ILE A 268 11.65 4.67 -5.50
N ILE A 269 11.47 4.99 -4.22
CA ILE A 269 12.50 4.77 -3.19
C ILE A 269 12.48 3.33 -2.70
N ASP A 270 13.65 2.74 -2.50
CA ASP A 270 13.81 1.35 -2.06
C ASP A 270 13.27 1.06 -0.64
N HIS A 271 13.23 -0.22 -0.29
CA HIS A 271 12.79 -0.75 0.99
C HIS A 271 13.91 -0.75 2.06
N GLY A 272 15.04 -0.06 1.85
CA GLY A 272 16.05 0.23 2.86
C GLY A 272 15.57 1.26 3.89
N VAL A 273 14.37 1.04 4.43
CA VAL A 273 13.55 2.04 5.15
C VAL A 273 14.19 2.59 6.42
N TRP A 274 15.10 1.83 7.03
CA TRP A 274 15.83 2.19 8.25
C TRP A 274 17.03 3.11 7.98
N GLU A 275 17.39 3.33 6.72
CA GLU A 275 18.58 4.09 6.34
C GLU A 275 18.31 5.13 5.23
N THR A 276 17.05 5.53 5.06
CA THR A 276 16.66 6.62 4.15
C THR A 276 17.11 7.98 4.67
N SER A 277 17.18 8.98 3.78
CA SER A 277 17.42 10.39 4.12
C SER A 277 16.69 11.29 3.12
N ARG A 278 16.40 12.54 3.50
CA ARG A 278 15.79 13.51 2.58
C ARG A 278 16.67 13.71 1.33
N GLU A 279 17.98 13.86 1.51
CA GLU A 279 18.93 14.04 0.41
C GLU A 279 18.95 12.83 -0.53
N GLY A 280 19.03 11.62 0.03
CA GLY A 280 19.02 10.38 -0.74
C GLY A 280 17.72 10.20 -1.54
N ASN A 281 16.58 10.48 -0.92
CA ASN A 281 15.29 10.42 -1.61
C ASN A 281 15.22 11.44 -2.74
N VAL A 282 15.64 12.69 -2.50
CA VAL A 282 15.68 13.74 -3.55
C VAL A 282 16.56 13.33 -4.73
N GLU A 283 17.72 12.69 -4.49
CA GLU A 283 18.60 12.21 -5.55
C GLU A 283 17.92 11.11 -6.39
N SER A 284 17.39 10.07 -5.74
CA SER A 284 16.72 8.96 -6.42
C SER A 284 15.47 9.40 -7.17
N LEU A 285 14.66 10.29 -6.58
CA LEU A 285 13.47 10.84 -7.23
C LEU A 285 13.84 11.65 -8.47
N ASN A 286 14.79 12.59 -8.36
CA ASN A 286 15.24 13.37 -9.52
C ASN A 286 15.73 12.44 -10.62
N LYS A 287 16.65 11.52 -10.30
CA LYS A 287 17.26 10.60 -11.27
C LYS A 287 16.21 9.79 -12.02
N SER A 288 15.23 9.23 -11.31
CA SER A 288 14.16 8.42 -11.88
C SER A 288 13.19 9.25 -12.73
N TYR A 289 12.73 10.41 -12.25
CA TYR A 289 11.83 11.26 -13.03
C TYR A 289 12.51 11.84 -14.29
N TYR A 290 13.79 12.20 -14.22
CA TYR A 290 14.56 12.60 -15.41
C TYR A 290 14.66 11.44 -16.41
N GLN A 291 14.92 10.21 -15.95
CA GLN A 291 14.97 9.05 -16.86
C GLN A 291 13.60 8.79 -17.52
N ILE A 292 12.50 8.87 -16.77
CA ILE A 292 11.14 8.75 -17.30
C ILE A 292 10.89 9.84 -18.36
N TYR A 293 11.26 11.08 -18.07
CA TYR A 293 11.13 12.20 -19.01
C TYR A 293 11.91 11.98 -20.31
N GLU A 294 13.18 11.58 -20.20
CA GLU A 294 14.04 11.33 -21.37
C GLU A 294 13.51 10.17 -22.23
N THR A 295 12.99 9.10 -21.60
CA THR A 295 12.47 7.94 -22.33
C THR A 295 11.15 8.26 -23.06
N PHE A 296 10.20 8.95 -22.42
CA PHE A 296 8.86 9.16 -22.98
C PHE A 296 8.74 10.46 -23.79
N GLY A 297 9.62 11.44 -23.58
CA GLY A 297 9.68 12.70 -24.32
C GLY A 297 8.34 13.44 -24.31
N ASN A 298 7.69 13.52 -25.47
CA ASN A 298 6.42 14.25 -25.63
C ASN A 298 5.18 13.47 -25.18
N ILE A 299 5.30 12.20 -24.79
CA ILE A 299 4.15 11.43 -24.27
C ILE A 299 3.84 11.95 -22.85
N PRO A 300 2.62 12.42 -22.57
CA PRO A 300 2.25 12.87 -21.24
C PRO A 300 2.32 11.73 -20.22
N VAL A 301 2.99 11.98 -19.10
CA VAL A 301 3.02 11.10 -17.93
C VAL A 301 2.13 11.72 -16.86
N TYR A 302 1.23 10.98 -16.25
CA TYR A 302 0.41 11.43 -15.12
C TYR A 302 0.88 10.70 -13.86
N PRO A 303 1.80 11.32 -13.10
CA PRO A 303 2.37 10.72 -11.90
C PRO A 303 1.47 10.94 -10.68
N ILE A 304 1.60 10.06 -9.70
CA ILE A 304 1.14 10.26 -8.31
C ILE A 304 2.27 9.89 -7.34
N LEU A 305 2.06 10.11 -6.05
CA LEU A 305 3.00 9.74 -4.99
C LEU A 305 2.68 8.35 -4.46
N GLY A 306 3.70 7.52 -4.32
CA GLY A 306 3.64 6.32 -3.50
C GLY A 306 3.93 6.61 -2.03
N ASN A 307 4.00 5.58 -1.19
CA ASN A 307 4.26 5.74 0.23
C ASN A 307 5.77 5.81 0.55
N HIS A 308 6.64 5.45 -0.39
CA HIS A 308 8.10 5.44 -0.21
C HIS A 308 8.79 6.77 -0.55
N GLU A 309 8.12 7.69 -1.27
CA GLU A 309 8.66 9.00 -1.63
C GLU A 309 9.14 9.87 -0.44
N PRO A 310 8.38 10.02 0.67
CA PRO A 310 8.79 10.89 1.77
C PRO A 310 9.94 10.30 2.60
N HIS A 311 10.58 11.17 3.36
CA HIS A 311 11.50 10.78 4.43
C HIS A 311 11.01 11.44 5.73
N PRO A 312 10.73 10.64 6.78
CA PRO A 312 10.69 9.18 6.82
C PRO A 312 9.61 8.58 5.89
N LEU A 313 9.71 7.29 5.56
CA LEU A 313 8.69 6.61 4.74
C LEU A 313 7.29 6.73 5.33
N ASN A 314 6.26 6.67 4.48
CA ASN A 314 4.84 6.75 4.81
C ASN A 314 4.37 8.08 5.43
N GLN A 315 5.28 9.02 5.74
CA GLN A 315 4.94 10.21 6.51
C GLN A 315 4.51 11.37 5.62
N PHE A 316 3.21 11.64 5.60
CA PHE A 316 2.60 12.76 4.89
C PHE A 316 1.99 13.76 5.87
N ALA A 317 2.80 14.70 6.33
CA ALA A 317 2.47 15.66 7.38
C ALA A 317 1.40 16.67 6.94
N PRO A 318 0.39 16.98 7.78
CA PRO A 318 -0.60 18.01 7.48
C PRO A 318 0.06 19.35 7.12
N ASN A 319 -0.60 20.14 6.28
CA ASN A 319 -0.10 21.46 5.86
C ASN A 319 0.05 22.48 7.01
N THR A 320 -0.46 22.16 8.20
CA THR A 320 -0.27 22.96 9.43
C THR A 320 1.10 22.74 10.07
N ILE A 321 1.83 21.68 9.67
CA ILE A 321 3.18 21.37 10.13
C ILE A 321 4.18 22.15 9.28
N THR A 322 4.82 23.15 9.91
CA THR A 322 5.72 24.10 9.24
C THR A 322 7.19 23.94 9.64
N ASP A 323 7.48 23.02 10.57
CA ASP A 323 8.85 22.64 10.91
C ASP A 323 9.48 21.89 9.72
N ASP A 324 10.62 22.36 9.22
CA ASP A 324 11.27 21.84 8.00
C ASP A 324 11.74 20.38 8.15
N GLU A 325 12.02 19.94 9.39
CA GLU A 325 12.46 18.56 9.66
C GLU A 325 11.27 17.58 9.72
N LEU A 326 10.05 18.08 9.98
CA LEU A 326 8.84 17.27 10.13
C LEU A 326 7.88 17.38 8.94
N SER A 327 7.96 18.48 8.20
CA SER A 327 7.05 18.79 7.11
C SER A 327 7.37 17.98 5.85
N THR A 328 6.34 17.48 5.17
CA THR A 328 6.46 16.82 3.87
C THR A 328 6.40 17.83 2.69
N GLN A 329 6.35 19.13 2.98
CA GLN A 329 6.15 20.17 1.95
C GLN A 329 7.26 20.18 0.88
N TRP A 330 8.49 19.84 1.27
CA TRP A 330 9.63 19.76 0.35
C TRP A 330 9.37 18.81 -0.82
N LEU A 331 8.66 17.70 -0.56
CA LEU A 331 8.32 16.71 -1.56
C LEU A 331 7.30 17.30 -2.54
N TYR A 332 6.24 17.92 -2.03
CA TYR A 332 5.20 18.53 -2.88
C TYR A 332 5.75 19.65 -3.76
N GLU A 333 6.65 20.48 -3.24
CA GLU A 333 7.32 21.52 -4.00
C GLU A 333 8.18 20.94 -5.14
N MET A 334 9.02 19.96 -4.82
CA MET A 334 9.85 19.27 -5.79
C MET A 334 9.02 18.59 -6.87
N MET A 335 7.95 17.89 -6.49
CA MET A 335 7.08 17.17 -7.42
C MET A 335 6.30 18.12 -8.32
N ALA A 336 5.75 19.21 -7.78
CA ALA A 336 5.11 20.25 -8.58
C ALA A 336 6.08 20.81 -9.62
N ASP A 337 7.32 21.12 -9.23
CA ASP A 337 8.32 21.64 -10.15
C ASP A 337 8.70 20.63 -11.22
N LEU A 338 9.00 19.38 -10.87
CA LEU A 338 9.34 18.35 -11.86
C LEU A 338 8.18 18.12 -12.85
N TRP A 339 6.98 17.84 -12.35
CA TRP A 339 5.83 17.46 -13.18
C TRP A 339 5.39 18.61 -14.11
N ILE A 340 5.47 19.87 -13.66
CA ILE A 340 5.12 21.03 -14.49
C ILE A 340 6.26 21.39 -15.46
N ASN A 341 7.52 21.30 -15.03
CA ASN A 341 8.66 21.63 -15.89
C ASN A 341 8.80 20.63 -17.05
N PHE A 342 8.53 19.34 -16.80
CA PHE A 342 8.46 18.30 -17.82
C PHE A 342 7.22 18.39 -18.73
N LYS A 343 6.34 19.37 -18.49
CA LYS A 343 5.12 19.63 -19.29
C LYS A 343 4.10 18.49 -19.24
N TRP A 344 4.18 17.67 -18.20
CA TRP A 344 3.20 16.64 -17.91
C TRP A 344 1.92 17.22 -17.35
N LEU A 345 2.04 18.23 -16.48
CA LEU A 345 0.93 18.91 -15.85
C LEU A 345 0.94 20.42 -16.14
N PRO A 346 -0.25 21.06 -16.26
CA PRO A 346 -0.34 22.51 -16.38
C PRO A 346 -0.10 23.19 -15.03
N GLU A 347 0.37 24.44 -15.05
CA GLU A 347 0.61 25.24 -13.83
C GLU A 347 -0.60 25.34 -12.90
N SER A 348 -1.83 25.21 -13.43
CA SER A 348 -3.06 25.22 -12.63
C SER A 348 -3.14 24.08 -11.61
N THR A 349 -2.37 23.00 -11.74
CA THR A 349 -2.34 21.91 -10.75
C THR A 349 -1.46 22.24 -9.55
N ARG A 350 -0.57 23.24 -9.63
CA ARG A 350 0.41 23.54 -8.58
C ARG A 350 -0.25 23.73 -7.22
N THR A 351 -1.35 24.45 -7.14
CA THR A 351 -2.03 24.75 -5.86
C THR A 351 -2.44 23.47 -5.12
N THR A 352 -3.07 22.50 -5.79
CA THR A 352 -3.51 21.26 -5.13
C THR A 352 -2.34 20.32 -4.85
N ILE A 353 -1.32 20.30 -5.72
CA ILE A 353 -0.09 19.55 -5.47
C ILE A 353 0.59 20.08 -4.20
N LEU A 354 0.74 21.40 -4.07
CA LEU A 354 1.33 22.02 -2.87
C LEU A 354 0.45 21.86 -1.62
N GLN A 355 -0.87 21.70 -1.78
CA GLN A 355 -1.79 21.49 -0.67
C GLN A 355 -1.63 20.09 -0.06
N GLY A 356 -1.42 19.05 -0.88
CA GLY A 356 -1.36 17.68 -0.38
C GLY A 356 -1.00 16.61 -1.40
N GLY A 357 -0.35 16.96 -2.51
CA GLY A 357 0.16 16.00 -3.50
C GLY A 357 -0.87 15.42 -4.47
N PHE A 358 -2.10 15.95 -4.50
CA PHE A 358 -3.18 15.51 -5.39
C PHE A 358 -3.52 16.58 -6.45
N TYR A 359 -4.11 16.17 -7.58
CA TYR A 359 -4.51 17.09 -8.65
C TYR A 359 -5.56 16.48 -9.58
N THR A 360 -6.12 17.33 -10.44
CA THR A 360 -6.94 16.89 -11.57
C THR A 360 -6.52 17.61 -12.85
N VAL A 361 -6.65 16.93 -14.00
CA VAL A 361 -6.35 17.46 -15.32
C VAL A 361 -7.35 16.89 -16.33
N SER A 362 -7.68 17.66 -17.37
CA SER A 362 -8.53 17.21 -18.47
C SER A 362 -7.71 17.13 -19.77
N PRO A 363 -7.11 15.98 -20.10
CA PRO A 363 -6.25 15.84 -21.29
C PRO A 363 -6.99 16.10 -22.60
N LYS A 364 -8.30 15.83 -22.61
CA LYS A 364 -9.21 15.98 -23.74
C LYS A 364 -10.58 16.42 -23.21
N LYS A 365 -11.33 17.18 -24.00
CA LYS A 365 -12.70 17.55 -23.64
C LYS A 365 -13.55 16.29 -23.37
N GLY A 366 -14.29 16.28 -22.26
CA GLY A 366 -15.12 15.14 -21.85
C GLY A 366 -14.36 14.06 -21.09
N PHE A 367 -13.08 14.28 -20.77
CA PHE A 367 -12.26 13.34 -20.01
C PHE A 367 -11.46 14.04 -18.93
N ARG A 368 -11.51 13.47 -17.73
CA ARG A 368 -10.79 13.95 -16.56
C ARG A 368 -9.97 12.84 -15.94
N ILE A 369 -8.73 13.15 -15.59
CA ILE A 369 -7.90 12.34 -14.71
C ILE A 369 -7.92 13.01 -13.33
N ILE A 370 -8.18 12.21 -12.29
CA ILE A 370 -8.09 12.62 -10.90
C ILE A 370 -6.98 11.80 -10.26
N ALA A 371 -5.93 12.47 -9.81
CA ALA A 371 -4.75 11.88 -9.17
C ALA A 371 -4.83 12.15 -7.66
N LEU A 372 -4.90 11.07 -6.87
CA LEU A 372 -4.96 11.14 -5.42
C LEU A 372 -3.57 11.00 -4.79
N ASN A 373 -3.41 11.62 -3.62
CA ASN A 373 -2.38 11.22 -2.67
C ASN A 373 -3.08 10.45 -1.55
N ASN A 374 -3.39 9.19 -1.81
CA ASN A 374 -4.14 8.38 -0.86
C ASN A 374 -3.25 7.74 0.21
N ASN A 375 -1.94 8.04 0.26
CA ASN A 375 -1.06 7.70 1.39
C ASN A 375 -1.56 8.29 2.72
N VAL A 376 -2.41 9.31 2.65
CA VAL A 376 -3.11 9.87 3.81
C VAL A 376 -4.10 8.91 4.46
N CYS A 377 -4.52 7.85 3.77
CA CYS A 377 -5.35 6.79 4.35
C CYS A 377 -4.51 5.74 5.10
N TYR A 378 -3.20 5.66 4.84
CA TYR A 378 -2.39 4.50 5.16
C TYR A 378 -2.19 4.36 6.66
N SER A 379 -2.40 3.17 7.21
CA SER A 379 -2.29 2.89 8.65
C SER A 379 -0.89 3.17 9.24
N TYR A 380 0.14 3.24 8.40
CA TYR A 380 1.52 3.59 8.79
C TYR A 380 1.89 5.07 8.59
N ASN A 381 0.93 5.92 8.23
CA ASN A 381 1.09 7.37 8.28
C ASN A 381 0.80 7.85 9.72
N TRP A 382 1.86 8.12 10.50
CA TRP A 382 1.73 8.48 11.92
C TRP A 382 0.93 9.76 12.14
N TRP A 383 0.87 10.63 11.13
CA TRP A 383 0.11 11.86 11.20
C TRP A 383 -1.41 11.66 11.34
N LEU A 384 -1.93 10.45 11.10
CA LEU A 384 -3.30 10.09 11.45
C LEU A 384 -3.58 10.17 12.95
N TRP A 385 -2.56 10.00 13.81
CA TRP A 385 -2.71 10.22 15.26
C TRP A 385 -2.81 11.71 15.63
N TYR A 386 -2.37 12.59 14.74
CA TYR A 386 -2.40 14.04 14.93
C TYR A 386 -3.70 14.64 14.38
N GLN A 387 -4.03 14.33 13.13
CA GLN A 387 -5.22 14.83 12.44
C GLN A 387 -5.87 13.70 11.62
N PRO A 388 -6.82 12.94 12.21
CA PRO A 388 -7.42 11.77 11.56
C PRO A 388 -8.52 12.07 10.55
N GLN A 389 -9.11 13.27 10.62
CA GLN A 389 -10.27 13.65 9.79
C GLN A 389 -9.83 14.16 8.44
N ASP A 390 -10.29 13.47 7.38
CA ASP A 390 -10.08 13.76 5.95
C ASP A 390 -8.84 14.64 5.68
N PRO A 391 -7.61 14.08 5.79
CA PRO A 391 -6.40 14.88 5.65
C PRO A 391 -6.40 15.70 4.36
N TYR A 392 -6.08 17.00 4.51
CA TYR A 392 -6.15 18.03 3.45
C TYR A 392 -7.55 18.30 2.85
N GLY A 393 -8.61 17.70 3.39
CA GLY A 393 -9.94 17.71 2.79
C GLY A 393 -9.98 16.94 1.45
N GLN A 394 -9.13 15.94 1.27
CA GLN A 394 -8.91 15.29 -0.02
C GLN A 394 -10.16 14.52 -0.50
N LEU A 395 -10.86 13.81 0.38
CA LEU A 395 -12.08 13.11 -0.02
C LEU A 395 -13.25 14.07 -0.28
N GLN A 396 -13.36 15.16 0.48
CA GLN A 396 -14.31 16.22 0.13
C GLN A 396 -13.99 16.82 -1.23
N TRP A 397 -12.71 17.14 -1.49
CA TRP A 397 -12.25 17.63 -2.79
C TRP A 397 -12.54 16.63 -3.93
N LEU A 398 -12.39 15.33 -3.69
CA LEU A 398 -12.71 14.28 -4.66
C LEU A 398 -14.22 14.28 -4.97
N ALA A 399 -15.08 14.32 -3.95
CA ALA A 399 -16.53 14.38 -4.13
C ALA A 399 -16.95 15.63 -4.92
N ASP A 400 -16.41 16.80 -4.56
CA ASP A 400 -16.68 18.06 -5.25
C ASP A 400 -16.20 18.03 -6.71
N THR A 401 -15.01 17.45 -6.96
CA THR A 401 -14.44 17.33 -8.31
C THR A 401 -15.27 16.38 -9.19
N LEU A 402 -15.78 15.28 -8.63
CA LEU A 402 -16.65 14.35 -9.34
C LEU A 402 -18.05 14.95 -9.59
N SER A 403 -18.62 15.70 -8.64
CA SER A 403 -19.86 16.47 -8.86
C SER A 403 -19.69 17.47 -10.01
N GLN A 404 -18.52 18.12 -10.10
CA GLN A 404 -18.24 19.03 -11.19
C GLN A 404 -18.07 18.29 -12.53
N ALA A 405 -17.35 17.16 -12.56
CA ALA A 405 -17.20 16.32 -13.75
C ALA A 405 -18.56 15.80 -14.27
N GLU A 406 -19.48 15.41 -13.37
CA GLU A 406 -20.85 15.00 -13.71
C GLU A 406 -21.61 16.14 -14.43
N LYS A 407 -21.53 17.37 -13.90
CA LYS A 407 -22.16 18.55 -14.49
C LYS A 407 -21.55 18.93 -15.84
N ASP A 408 -20.24 18.76 -15.98
CA ASP A 408 -19.49 19.04 -17.20
C ASP A 408 -19.55 17.91 -18.24
N GLN A 409 -20.27 16.83 -17.92
CA GLN A 409 -20.42 15.63 -18.75
C GLN A 409 -19.07 14.99 -19.11
N GLU A 410 -18.19 14.85 -18.13
CA GLU A 410 -16.87 14.23 -18.26
C GLU A 410 -16.86 12.81 -17.70
N PHE A 411 -16.20 11.90 -18.42
CA PHE A 411 -15.79 10.61 -17.87
C PHE A 411 -14.47 10.73 -17.12
N VAL A 412 -14.29 9.90 -16.09
CA VAL A 412 -13.19 10.04 -15.12
C VAL A 412 -12.36 8.77 -15.03
N HIS A 413 -11.03 8.93 -15.04
CA HIS A 413 -10.08 7.95 -14.50
C HIS A 413 -9.55 8.44 -13.14
N ILE A 414 -9.43 7.54 -12.18
CA ILE A 414 -8.81 7.82 -10.86
C ILE A 414 -7.46 7.11 -10.78
N LEU A 415 -6.42 7.82 -10.37
CA LEU A 415 -5.10 7.27 -10.04
C LEU A 415 -4.92 7.33 -8.52
N ALA A 416 -4.58 6.20 -7.93
CA ALA A 416 -4.22 6.06 -6.51
C ALA A 416 -2.99 5.14 -6.40
N HIS A 417 -2.25 5.20 -5.31
CA HIS A 417 -1.12 4.29 -5.12
C HIS A 417 -1.58 3.04 -4.37
N ILE A 418 -1.92 3.17 -3.10
CA ILE A 418 -2.51 2.10 -2.28
C ILE A 418 -3.89 1.75 -2.84
N PRO A 419 -4.28 0.47 -3.02
CA PRO A 419 -5.63 0.14 -3.44
C PRO A 419 -6.68 0.65 -2.42
N PRO A 420 -7.52 1.64 -2.77
CA PRO A 420 -8.40 2.31 -1.81
C PRO A 420 -9.41 1.40 -1.09
N GLY A 421 -9.77 0.27 -1.71
CA GLY A 421 -10.69 -0.71 -1.15
C GLY A 421 -10.04 -1.75 -0.22
N SER A 422 -8.71 -1.71 -0.04
CA SER A 422 -7.95 -2.68 0.79
C SER A 422 -8.03 -2.36 2.29
N SER A 423 -7.43 -3.22 3.12
CA SER A 423 -7.25 -2.99 4.56
C SER A 423 -6.07 -2.08 4.92
N ASP A 424 -5.27 -1.66 3.93
CA ASP A 424 -4.11 -0.79 4.15
C ASP A 424 -4.57 0.64 4.46
N CYS A 425 -5.71 1.05 3.89
CA CYS A 425 -6.41 2.27 4.25
C CYS A 425 -7.24 2.08 5.53
N GLN A 426 -7.21 3.07 6.43
CA GLN A 426 -8.09 3.16 7.58
C GLN A 426 -9.56 2.93 7.21
N THR A 427 -10.30 2.16 8.02
CA THR A 427 -11.68 1.75 7.71
C THR A 427 -12.60 2.92 7.35
N THR A 428 -12.51 4.04 8.08
CA THR A 428 -13.36 5.21 7.82
C THR A 428 -13.03 5.85 6.47
N TRP A 429 -11.75 6.04 6.15
CA TRP A 429 -11.35 6.62 4.87
C TRP A 429 -11.81 5.73 3.71
N ARG A 430 -11.58 4.41 3.82
CA ARG A 430 -12.08 3.42 2.85
C ARG A 430 -13.59 3.50 2.68
N ARG A 431 -14.34 3.56 3.79
CA ARG A 431 -15.80 3.66 3.79
C ARG A 431 -16.28 4.89 3.02
N GLU A 432 -15.70 6.06 3.29
CA GLU A 432 -16.09 7.29 2.61
C GLU A 432 -15.68 7.28 1.13
N TYR A 433 -14.49 6.76 0.80
CA TYR A 433 -14.06 6.57 -0.59
C TYR A 433 -15.02 5.68 -1.38
N ILE A 434 -15.41 4.52 -0.83
CA ILE A 434 -16.36 3.60 -1.48
C ILE A 434 -17.72 4.27 -1.69
N LYS A 435 -18.21 5.08 -0.73
CA LYS A 435 -19.46 5.85 -0.91
C LYS A 435 -19.35 6.84 -2.08
N ILE A 436 -18.24 7.56 -2.18
CA ILE A 436 -17.98 8.52 -3.27
C ILE A 436 -17.95 7.79 -4.61
N VAL A 437 -17.18 6.70 -4.72
CA VAL A 437 -17.11 5.89 -5.95
C VAL A 437 -18.49 5.38 -6.34
N ASN A 438 -19.28 4.88 -5.39
CA ASN A 438 -20.63 4.40 -5.65
C ASN A 438 -21.57 5.49 -6.18
N ARG A 439 -21.52 6.70 -5.61
CA ARG A 439 -22.33 7.84 -6.08
C ARG A 439 -22.00 8.22 -7.53
N TYR A 440 -20.73 8.18 -7.90
CA TYR A 440 -20.24 8.63 -9.20
C TYR A 440 -19.84 7.49 -10.15
N ALA A 441 -20.26 6.25 -9.86
CA ALA A 441 -19.87 5.05 -10.59
C ALA A 441 -20.19 5.11 -12.11
N HIS A 442 -21.19 5.89 -12.50
CA HIS A 442 -21.61 6.07 -13.89
C HIS A 442 -20.66 6.95 -14.72
N ILE A 443 -19.88 7.83 -14.07
CA ILE A 443 -18.85 8.64 -14.74
C ILE A 443 -17.42 8.14 -14.49
N ILE A 444 -17.17 7.42 -13.40
CA ILE A 444 -15.86 6.80 -13.13
C ILE A 444 -15.74 5.55 -14.00
N ARG A 445 -14.81 5.56 -14.95
CA ARG A 445 -14.69 4.51 -15.98
C ARG A 445 -13.60 3.49 -15.70
N ALA A 446 -12.60 3.87 -14.91
CA ALA A 446 -11.57 2.98 -14.38
C ALA A 446 -10.81 3.67 -13.25
N GLN A 447 -10.20 2.86 -12.39
CA GLN A 447 -9.20 3.30 -11.42
C GLN A 447 -7.92 2.50 -11.60
N PHE A 448 -6.77 3.09 -11.29
CA PHE A 448 -5.44 2.48 -11.49
C PHE A 448 -4.59 2.67 -10.25
N ASN A 449 -4.09 1.55 -9.71
CA ASN A 449 -3.40 1.45 -8.42
C ASN A 449 -2.05 0.70 -8.54
N GLY A 450 -1.22 0.76 -7.50
CA GLY A 450 0.05 0.04 -7.34
C GLY A 450 0.19 -0.58 -5.95
N HIS A 451 1.31 -0.34 -5.27
CA HIS A 451 1.60 -0.61 -3.85
C HIS A 451 1.74 -2.08 -3.46
N THR A 452 0.81 -2.93 -3.89
CA THR A 452 0.79 -4.33 -3.45
C THR A 452 1.76 -5.22 -4.21
N HIS A 453 2.37 -4.69 -5.28
CA HIS A 453 3.31 -5.34 -6.19
C HIS A 453 2.74 -6.51 -7.02
N ASN A 454 1.56 -6.99 -6.67
CA ASN A 454 0.91 -8.15 -7.25
C ASN A 454 0.00 -7.78 -8.42
N ASP A 455 -0.20 -8.71 -9.34
CA ASP A 455 -1.14 -8.54 -10.45
C ASP A 455 -2.57 -8.85 -9.97
N GLU A 456 -3.25 -7.82 -9.49
CA GLU A 456 -4.62 -7.94 -8.98
C GLU A 456 -5.54 -6.82 -9.49
N LEU A 457 -6.80 -6.88 -9.05
CA LEU A 457 -7.83 -5.88 -9.31
C LEU A 457 -8.83 -5.86 -8.16
N GLN A 458 -9.59 -4.77 -8.03
CA GLN A 458 -10.72 -4.67 -7.11
C GLN A 458 -12.01 -4.32 -7.86
N LEU A 459 -13.05 -5.12 -7.64
CA LEU A 459 -14.41 -4.89 -8.10
C LEU A 459 -15.20 -4.24 -6.97
N TYR A 460 -15.76 -3.07 -7.26
CA TYR A 460 -16.58 -2.30 -6.34
C TYR A 460 -18.04 -2.69 -6.53
N PHE A 461 -18.70 -3.00 -5.42
CA PHE A 461 -20.11 -3.38 -5.39
C PHE A 461 -21.01 -2.21 -5.04
N SER A 462 -22.18 -2.17 -5.70
CA SER A 462 -23.23 -1.19 -5.48
C SER A 462 -23.73 -1.20 -4.04
N THR A 463 -23.88 -0.02 -3.44
CA THR A 463 -24.48 0.12 -2.10
C THR A 463 -25.98 -0.21 -2.07
N ASN A 464 -26.65 -0.14 -3.22
CA ASN A 464 -28.08 -0.45 -3.34
C ASN A 464 -28.33 -1.95 -3.56
N ASP A 465 -27.39 -2.62 -4.25
CA ASP A 465 -27.40 -4.05 -4.49
C ASP A 465 -25.97 -4.58 -4.38
N ASN A 466 -25.67 -5.18 -3.22
CA ASN A 466 -24.37 -5.76 -2.95
C ASN A 466 -23.97 -6.90 -3.92
N SER A 467 -24.82 -7.34 -4.84
CA SER A 467 -24.47 -8.30 -5.89
C SER A 467 -24.02 -7.66 -7.20
N GLU A 468 -24.27 -6.37 -7.40
CA GLU A 468 -23.96 -5.64 -8.64
C GLU A 468 -22.56 -5.00 -8.57
N VAL A 469 -21.71 -5.28 -9.56
CA VAL A 469 -20.45 -4.56 -9.75
C VAL A 469 -20.74 -3.27 -10.50
N ASN A 470 -20.21 -2.13 -10.03
CA ASN A 470 -20.40 -0.83 -10.68
C ASN A 470 -19.10 -0.04 -10.92
N ASN A 471 -17.96 -0.56 -10.45
CA ASN A 471 -16.65 0.01 -10.75
C ASN A 471 -15.53 -1.03 -10.65
N VAL A 472 -14.38 -0.72 -11.25
CA VAL A 472 -13.19 -1.57 -11.20
C VAL A 472 -11.94 -0.72 -11.04
N ALA A 473 -11.06 -1.16 -10.14
CA ALA A 473 -9.71 -0.66 -9.99
C ALA A 473 -8.70 -1.74 -10.40
N TRP A 474 -7.76 -1.38 -11.27
CA TRP A 474 -6.72 -2.28 -11.76
C TRP A 474 -5.42 -2.02 -11.00
N ASN A 475 -4.74 -3.07 -10.53
CA ASN A 475 -3.42 -2.94 -9.96
C ASN A 475 -2.35 -3.15 -11.04
N GLY A 476 -1.32 -2.30 -11.08
CA GLY A 476 -0.24 -2.35 -12.06
C GLY A 476 0.74 -3.51 -11.87
N GLY A 477 0.79 -4.12 -10.68
CA GLY A 477 1.87 -5.04 -10.29
C GLY A 477 3.06 -4.26 -9.76
N SER A 478 4.28 -4.57 -10.21
CA SER A 478 5.47 -3.79 -9.89
C SER A 478 6.62 -4.06 -10.86
N LEU A 479 7.42 -3.02 -11.10
CA LEU A 479 8.72 -3.19 -11.76
C LEU A 479 9.74 -3.83 -10.83
N THR A 480 9.69 -3.57 -9.52
CA THR A 480 10.56 -4.24 -8.54
C THR A 480 10.28 -5.74 -8.45
N THR A 481 11.33 -6.50 -8.13
CA THR A 481 11.23 -7.92 -7.78
C THR A 481 10.84 -8.13 -6.32
N TYR A 482 10.87 -7.06 -5.51
CA TYR A 482 10.49 -7.08 -4.11
C TYR A 482 9.00 -7.46 -3.97
N GLN A 483 8.64 -8.58 -3.39
CA GLN A 483 9.52 -9.73 -3.12
C GLN A 483 8.95 -10.97 -3.78
N ASN A 484 9.82 -11.88 -4.18
CA ASN A 484 9.46 -13.15 -4.82
C ASN A 484 8.60 -12.96 -6.08
N LEU A 485 8.86 -11.92 -6.85
CA LEU A 485 8.07 -11.52 -8.01
C LEU A 485 8.93 -11.31 -9.27
N ASN A 486 8.33 -11.54 -10.44
CA ASN A 486 8.90 -11.07 -11.71
C ASN A 486 8.59 -9.58 -11.92
N SER A 487 9.46 -8.85 -12.60
CA SER A 487 9.17 -7.47 -13.01
C SER A 487 8.07 -7.43 -14.07
N ASN A 488 7.08 -6.55 -13.94
CA ASN A 488 6.02 -6.36 -14.93
C ASN A 488 5.64 -4.89 -15.15
N TYR A 489 4.92 -4.64 -16.25
CA TYR A 489 4.13 -3.43 -16.48
C TYR A 489 2.84 -3.79 -17.22
N LYS A 490 1.89 -2.87 -17.28
CA LYS A 490 0.61 -3.08 -18.00
C LYS A 490 0.39 -2.09 -19.12
N LEU A 491 -0.18 -2.57 -20.22
CA LEU A 491 -0.72 -1.76 -21.31
C LEU A 491 -2.25 -1.90 -21.32
N TYR A 492 -2.97 -0.82 -21.04
CA TYR A 492 -4.42 -0.76 -21.11
C TYR A 492 -4.88 -0.26 -22.47
N ILE A 493 -5.85 -0.97 -23.05
CA ILE A 493 -6.55 -0.58 -24.26
C ILE A 493 -7.87 0.03 -23.83
N VAL A 494 -8.07 1.32 -24.08
CA VAL A 494 -9.18 2.12 -23.56
C VAL A 494 -10.01 2.67 -24.71
N ASP A 495 -11.34 2.71 -24.56
CA ASP A 495 -12.23 3.33 -25.55
C ASP A 495 -12.00 4.86 -25.63
N ASN A 496 -11.83 5.41 -26.82
CA ASN A 496 -11.50 6.84 -27.01
C ASN A 496 -12.69 7.81 -26.80
N ASN A 497 -13.90 7.29 -26.57
CA ASN A 497 -15.11 8.10 -26.35
C ASN A 497 -15.63 7.99 -24.93
N ASN A 498 -15.79 6.77 -24.42
CA ASN A 498 -16.35 6.53 -23.10
C ASN A 498 -15.31 6.14 -22.05
N TYR A 499 -14.03 6.04 -22.43
CA TYR A 499 -12.88 5.82 -21.54
C TYR A 499 -12.98 4.57 -20.65
N ALA A 500 -13.82 3.58 -20.96
CA ALA A 500 -13.70 2.28 -20.27
C ALA A 500 -12.49 1.50 -20.80
N VAL A 501 -11.87 0.73 -19.90
CA VAL A 501 -10.88 -0.28 -20.29
C VAL A 501 -11.59 -1.38 -21.09
N ILE A 502 -11.14 -1.60 -22.31
CA ILE A 502 -11.64 -2.63 -23.23
C ILE A 502 -10.93 -3.97 -22.98
N ASP A 503 -9.62 -3.90 -22.73
CA ASP A 503 -8.75 -5.01 -22.34
C ASP A 503 -7.46 -4.45 -21.72
N TYR A 504 -6.64 -5.31 -21.14
CA TYR A 504 -5.25 -4.96 -20.83
C TYR A 504 -4.31 -6.11 -21.20
N GLU A 505 -3.06 -5.76 -21.47
CA GLU A 505 -1.96 -6.69 -21.65
C GLU A 505 -0.99 -6.55 -20.48
N ASN A 506 -0.66 -7.68 -19.85
CA ASN A 506 0.43 -7.73 -18.87
C ASN A 506 1.72 -8.13 -19.58
N TRP A 507 2.79 -7.37 -19.35
CA TRP A 507 4.11 -7.59 -19.93
C TRP A 507 5.12 -7.79 -18.82
N MET A 508 5.95 -8.83 -18.92
CA MET A 508 6.94 -9.15 -17.89
C MET A 508 8.14 -9.86 -18.51
N TYR A 509 9.20 -10.04 -17.72
CA TYR A 509 10.26 -10.99 -18.05
C TYR A 509 10.45 -12.00 -16.91
N ASN A 510 10.94 -13.18 -17.25
CA ASN A 510 11.30 -14.18 -16.25
C ASN A 510 12.68 -13.86 -15.67
N LEU A 511 12.73 -13.52 -14.37
CA LEU A 511 13.96 -13.09 -13.71
C LEU A 511 15.04 -14.18 -13.67
N THR A 512 14.65 -15.45 -13.54
CA THR A 512 15.60 -16.58 -13.60
C THR A 512 16.33 -16.58 -14.94
N LEU A 513 15.58 -16.53 -16.05
CA LEU A 513 16.16 -16.55 -17.40
C LEU A 513 16.98 -15.30 -17.71
N ALA A 514 16.57 -14.14 -17.19
CA ALA A 514 17.33 -12.90 -17.31
C ALA A 514 18.69 -13.02 -16.61
N ASN A 515 18.72 -13.59 -15.40
CA ASN A 515 19.96 -13.77 -14.63
C ASN A 515 20.86 -14.89 -15.18
N GLU A 516 20.30 -15.94 -15.78
CA GLU A 516 21.08 -16.95 -16.52
C GLU A 516 21.83 -16.35 -17.72
N ASN A 517 21.27 -15.28 -18.32
CA ASN A 517 21.84 -14.57 -19.47
C ASN A 517 22.18 -13.11 -19.12
N ALA A 518 22.81 -12.89 -17.96
CA ALA A 518 23.07 -11.56 -17.39
C ALA A 518 23.81 -10.57 -18.32
N ASN A 519 24.51 -11.06 -19.35
CA ASN A 519 25.20 -10.23 -20.35
C ASN A 519 24.29 -9.73 -21.49
N GLN A 520 23.00 -10.07 -21.47
CA GLN A 520 21.99 -9.65 -22.45
C GLN A 520 20.84 -8.96 -21.73
N ARG A 521 20.10 -8.12 -22.48
CA ARG A 521 18.86 -7.51 -21.98
C ARG A 521 17.83 -8.60 -21.66
N PRO A 522 17.00 -8.45 -20.61
CA PRO A 522 15.90 -9.37 -20.31
C PRO A 522 14.97 -9.54 -21.51
N LEU A 523 14.49 -10.77 -21.71
CA LEU A 523 13.47 -11.06 -22.73
C LEU A 523 12.08 -10.77 -22.14
N TRP A 524 11.60 -9.57 -22.37
CA TRP A 524 10.23 -9.19 -22.08
C TRP A 524 9.24 -9.85 -23.06
N TYR A 525 8.09 -10.25 -22.56
CA TYR A 525 7.01 -10.85 -23.35
C TYR A 525 5.64 -10.45 -22.80
N LYS A 526 4.63 -10.44 -23.68
CA LYS A 526 3.22 -10.34 -23.27
C LYS A 526 2.87 -11.64 -22.55
N SER A 527 2.69 -11.58 -21.23
CA SER A 527 2.34 -12.76 -20.45
C SER A 527 0.91 -13.21 -20.75
N TYR A 528 -0.03 -12.26 -20.79
CA TYR A 528 -1.42 -12.51 -21.16
C TYR A 528 -2.15 -11.20 -21.50
N SER A 529 -3.34 -11.32 -22.10
CA SER A 529 -4.38 -10.28 -22.03
C SER A 529 -5.56 -10.78 -21.22
N PHE A 530 -6.16 -9.93 -20.39
CA PHE A 530 -7.16 -10.36 -19.40
C PHE A 530 -8.33 -11.14 -20.02
N LYS A 531 -8.83 -10.65 -21.16
CA LYS A 531 -9.94 -11.31 -21.86
C LYS A 531 -9.58 -12.71 -22.36
N GLU A 532 -8.40 -12.86 -22.92
CA GLU A 532 -7.89 -14.14 -23.46
C GLU A 532 -7.65 -15.14 -22.32
N GLU A 533 -6.93 -14.69 -21.29
CA GLU A 533 -6.53 -15.50 -20.14
C GLU A 533 -7.72 -16.10 -19.39
N TYR A 534 -8.74 -15.27 -19.15
CA TYR A 534 -9.91 -15.67 -18.36
C TYR A 534 -11.12 -16.06 -19.20
N GLY A 535 -10.97 -16.08 -20.53
CA GLY A 535 -12.00 -16.49 -21.48
C GLY A 535 -13.28 -15.66 -21.38
N ILE A 536 -13.17 -14.33 -21.32
CA ILE A 536 -14.31 -13.41 -21.26
C ILE A 536 -14.41 -12.52 -22.50
N SER A 537 -15.64 -12.19 -22.92
CA SER A 537 -15.89 -11.46 -24.17
C SER A 537 -15.59 -9.96 -24.10
N ASP A 538 -15.68 -9.37 -22.91
CA ASP A 538 -15.52 -7.95 -22.63
C ASP A 538 -15.32 -7.73 -21.12
N LEU A 539 -14.92 -6.51 -20.76
CA LEU A 539 -14.75 -6.08 -19.37
C LEU A 539 -15.94 -5.26 -18.85
N SER A 540 -17.16 -5.52 -19.35
CA SER A 540 -18.33 -4.93 -18.71
C SER A 540 -18.47 -5.42 -17.28
N TYR A 541 -19.12 -4.64 -16.42
CA TYR A 541 -19.28 -5.00 -15.02
C TYR A 541 -20.05 -6.31 -14.82
N ASP A 542 -21.00 -6.63 -15.70
CA ASP A 542 -21.68 -7.93 -15.71
C ASP A 542 -20.73 -9.08 -16.05
N SER A 543 -19.89 -8.92 -17.08
CA SER A 543 -18.88 -9.93 -17.44
C SER A 543 -17.87 -10.15 -16.31
N LEU A 544 -17.42 -9.07 -15.64
CA LEU A 544 -16.51 -9.13 -14.49
C LEU A 544 -17.16 -9.80 -13.28
N ARG A 545 -18.45 -9.53 -13.02
CA ARG A 545 -19.22 -10.19 -11.97
C ARG A 545 -19.37 -11.69 -12.23
N VAL A 546 -19.66 -12.09 -13.47
CA VAL A 546 -19.72 -13.50 -13.88
C VAL A 546 -18.34 -14.15 -13.76
N TRP A 547 -17.27 -13.45 -14.16
CA TRP A 547 -15.91 -13.92 -13.99
C TRP A 547 -15.56 -14.16 -12.51
N LEU A 548 -15.86 -13.22 -11.62
CA LEU A 548 -15.62 -13.40 -10.18
C LEU A 548 -16.41 -14.59 -9.62
N SER A 549 -17.67 -14.75 -10.03
CA SER A 549 -18.46 -15.92 -9.63
C SER A 549 -17.86 -17.24 -10.13
N ARG A 550 -17.26 -17.26 -11.32
CA ARG A 550 -16.51 -18.44 -11.80
C ARG A 550 -15.23 -18.63 -10.99
N LEU A 551 -14.48 -17.57 -10.73
CA LEU A 551 -13.22 -17.58 -10.01
C LEU A 551 -13.36 -18.26 -8.64
N THR A 552 -14.46 -18.00 -7.92
CA THR A 552 -14.71 -18.61 -6.60
C THR A 552 -15.25 -20.04 -6.64
N ASN A 553 -15.63 -20.56 -7.82
CA ASN A 553 -16.29 -21.86 -7.96
C ASN A 553 -15.54 -22.85 -8.89
N ASP A 554 -14.51 -22.39 -9.59
CA ASP A 554 -13.69 -23.17 -10.51
C ASP A 554 -12.24 -23.16 -10.04
N GLU A 555 -11.78 -24.28 -9.47
CA GLU A 555 -10.44 -24.43 -8.93
C GLU A 555 -9.34 -24.22 -9.98
N SER A 556 -9.59 -24.57 -11.25
CA SER A 556 -8.61 -24.36 -12.33
C SER A 556 -8.47 -22.88 -12.67
N LEU A 557 -9.59 -22.14 -12.65
CA LEU A 557 -9.58 -20.69 -12.83
C LEU A 557 -8.94 -19.97 -11.64
N LEU A 558 -9.17 -20.46 -10.42
CA LEU A 558 -8.55 -19.95 -9.21
C LEU A 558 -7.03 -20.16 -9.20
N ASP A 559 -6.54 -21.35 -9.57
CA ASP A 559 -5.11 -21.63 -9.74
C ASP A 559 -4.49 -20.73 -10.81
N LEU A 560 -5.18 -20.53 -11.94
CA LEU A 560 -4.72 -19.62 -13.00
C LEU A 560 -4.58 -18.18 -12.49
N TYR A 561 -5.60 -17.66 -11.79
CA TYR A 561 -5.56 -16.33 -11.19
C TYR A 561 -4.47 -16.21 -10.13
N TYR A 562 -4.33 -17.21 -9.24
CA TYR A 562 -3.29 -17.24 -8.20
C TYR A 562 -1.87 -17.21 -8.79
N ARG A 563 -1.62 -17.93 -9.89
CA ARG A 563 -0.35 -17.87 -10.61
C ARG A 563 -0.07 -16.48 -11.18
N ASN A 564 -1.08 -15.85 -11.79
CA ASN A 564 -0.95 -14.51 -12.34
C ASN A 564 -0.77 -13.46 -11.25
N PHE A 565 -1.47 -13.59 -10.11
CA PHE A 565 -1.33 -12.73 -8.93
C PHE A 565 0.14 -12.58 -8.53
N PHE A 566 0.88 -13.70 -8.46
CA PHE A 566 2.33 -13.72 -8.18
C PHE A 566 3.22 -13.57 -9.42
N LYS A 567 2.70 -13.08 -10.53
CA LYS A 567 3.43 -12.77 -11.78
C LYS A 567 4.25 -13.97 -12.30
N LEU A 568 3.69 -15.18 -12.17
CA LEU A 568 4.34 -16.45 -12.52
C LEU A 568 5.72 -16.65 -11.87
N ALA A 569 5.99 -16.01 -10.73
CA ALA A 569 7.28 -16.11 -10.05
C ALA A 569 7.40 -17.45 -9.33
N GLU A 570 8.40 -18.24 -9.73
CA GLU A 570 8.59 -19.60 -9.20
C GLU A 570 8.71 -19.67 -7.68
N PRO A 571 9.41 -18.75 -6.97
CA PRO A 571 9.52 -18.83 -5.51
C PRO A 571 8.18 -18.71 -4.77
N SER A 572 7.27 -17.87 -5.29
CA SER A 572 5.91 -17.71 -4.73
C SER A 572 5.00 -18.89 -5.06
N LEU A 573 5.29 -19.64 -6.13
CA LEU A 573 4.48 -20.74 -6.64
C LEU A 573 5.04 -22.14 -6.33
N ARG A 574 6.17 -22.22 -5.62
CA ARG A 574 6.87 -23.49 -5.35
C ARG A 574 6.10 -24.42 -4.43
N ASN A 575 5.38 -23.87 -3.45
CA ASN A 575 4.64 -24.66 -2.48
C ASN A 575 3.27 -25.03 -3.04
N GLU A 576 2.84 -26.27 -2.82
CA GLU A 576 1.48 -26.68 -3.15
C GLU A 576 0.48 -25.84 -2.34
N CYS A 577 -0.41 -25.13 -3.02
CA CYS A 577 -1.47 -24.32 -2.44
C CYS A 577 -2.81 -24.92 -2.87
N SER A 578 -3.58 -25.43 -1.91
CA SER A 578 -4.93 -25.95 -2.16
C SER A 578 -5.91 -24.82 -2.48
N ALA A 579 -7.12 -25.14 -2.95
CA ALA A 579 -8.20 -24.18 -3.10
C ALA A 579 -8.39 -23.28 -1.85
N LEU A 580 -8.42 -23.87 -0.66
CA LEU A 580 -8.53 -23.13 0.62
C LEU A 580 -7.37 -22.14 0.86
N CYS A 581 -6.17 -22.46 0.37
CA CYS A 581 -5.01 -21.58 0.46
C CYS A 581 -5.08 -20.43 -0.56
N MET A 582 -5.73 -20.63 -1.71
CA MET A 582 -5.89 -19.64 -2.77
C MET A 582 -7.09 -18.70 -2.57
N GLU A 583 -8.11 -19.12 -1.82
CA GLU A 583 -9.34 -18.36 -1.55
C GLU A 583 -9.09 -16.91 -1.06
N PRO A 584 -8.16 -16.63 -0.12
CA PRO A 584 -7.89 -15.26 0.33
C PRO A 584 -7.47 -14.30 -0.80
N TYR A 585 -6.83 -14.80 -1.86
CA TYR A 585 -6.42 -13.99 -3.00
C TYR A 585 -7.61 -13.62 -3.89
N ALA A 586 -8.57 -14.53 -4.07
CA ALA A 586 -9.83 -14.20 -4.72
C ALA A 586 -10.64 -13.18 -3.89
N CYS A 587 -10.53 -13.21 -2.56
CA CYS A 587 -11.21 -12.26 -1.67
C CYS A 587 -10.73 -10.83 -1.82
N ARG A 588 -9.44 -10.64 -2.13
CA ARG A 588 -8.86 -9.31 -2.38
C ARG A 588 -9.51 -8.60 -3.58
N VAL A 589 -10.13 -9.36 -4.48
CA VAL A 589 -10.88 -8.83 -5.62
C VAL A 589 -12.12 -8.04 -5.18
N ILE A 590 -12.63 -8.23 -3.97
CA ILE A 590 -13.89 -7.65 -3.54
C ILE A 590 -13.65 -6.37 -2.72
N ALA A 591 -14.13 -5.23 -3.24
CA ALA A 591 -14.20 -3.97 -2.51
C ALA A 591 -15.67 -3.61 -2.21
N ASN A 592 -16.04 -3.55 -0.93
CA ASN A 592 -17.39 -3.17 -0.52
C ASN A 592 -17.38 -2.53 0.89
N LEU A 593 -18.55 -2.03 1.34
CA LEU A 593 -18.70 -1.37 2.64
C LEU A 593 -18.74 -2.33 3.84
N GLU A 594 -19.03 -3.61 3.62
CA GLU A 594 -18.96 -4.65 4.65
C GLU A 594 -17.51 -5.12 4.81
N ASN A 595 -17.13 -5.62 5.99
CA ASN A 595 -15.79 -6.21 6.16
C ASN A 595 -15.57 -7.30 5.11
N GLN A 596 -14.44 -7.28 4.41
CA GLN A 596 -14.11 -8.21 3.31
C GLN A 596 -14.31 -9.69 3.70
N GLU A 597 -14.03 -10.05 4.95
CA GLU A 597 -14.26 -11.39 5.52
C GLU A 597 -15.74 -11.85 5.47
N ALA A 598 -16.71 -10.94 5.52
CA ALA A 598 -18.12 -11.28 5.65
C ALA A 598 -18.74 -11.81 4.35
N LYS A 599 -18.21 -11.44 3.17
CA LYS A 599 -18.71 -11.95 1.88
C LYS A 599 -17.96 -13.16 1.38
N CYS A 600 -16.65 -13.24 1.60
CA CYS A 600 -15.89 -14.40 1.17
C CYS A 600 -16.28 -15.69 1.87
N ASN A 601 -16.69 -15.61 3.14
CA ASN A 601 -17.12 -16.78 3.90
C ASN A 601 -18.59 -17.19 3.66
N ASN A 602 -19.34 -16.46 2.83
CA ASN A 602 -20.80 -16.62 2.69
C ASN A 602 -21.28 -17.08 1.30
N ASN A 603 -20.37 -17.47 0.39
CA ASN A 603 -20.72 -18.03 -0.91
C ASN A 603 -20.22 -19.47 -1.07
#